data_AF-A0A0F8BUF5-F1
#
_entry.id   AF-A0A0F8BUF5-F1
#
_cell.length_a   1.000
_cell.length_b   1.000
_cell.length_c   1.000
_cell.angle_alpha   90.00
_cell.angle_beta   90.00
_cell.angle_gamma   90.00
#
_symmetry.space_group_name_H-M   'P 1'
#
loop_
_entity.id
_entity.type
_entity.pdbx_description
1 polymer ?
#
loop_
_entity_poly.entity_id
_entity_poly.type
_entity_poly.pdbx_seq_one_letter_code
_entity_poly.pdbx_strand_id
1 'polypeptide(L)'
;MDVLEISKKILHEGPVCDHCMGRQFAKLSTGLSNRERGQAVKLALALEGDRIYKSENDDSLLKELAPCSALARKTLRIEGENEQCWVCLLYTSDAADE
;
A
#
# COMPACT_ATOMS: atom_id res chain seq x y z
N MET A 1 7.62 11.30 -11.93
CA MET A 1 6.69 10.51 -11.11
C MET A 1 6.78 11.02 -9.68
N ASP A 2 5.63 11.28 -9.06
CA ASP A 2 5.56 11.64 -7.65
C ASP A 2 5.40 10.39 -6.75
N VAL A 3 5.22 10.62 -5.45
CA VAL A 3 5.07 9.56 -4.45
C VAL A 3 3.86 8.67 -4.75
N LEU A 4 2.70 9.25 -5.08
CA LEU A 4 1.48 8.47 -5.30
C LEU A 4 1.55 7.65 -6.59
N GLU A 5 2.11 8.22 -7.65
CA GLU A 5 2.32 7.51 -8.91
C GLU A 5 3.29 6.33 -8.77
N ILE A 6 4.35 6.49 -7.96
CA ILE A 6 5.24 5.37 -7.61
C ILE A 6 4.48 4.31 -6.78
N SER A 7 3.70 4.75 -5.79
CA SER A 7 2.99 3.82 -4.91
C SER A 7 1.91 3.00 -5.62
N LYS A 8 1.19 3.58 -6.58
CA LYS A 8 0.24 2.83 -7.44
C LYS A 8 0.96 1.72 -8.21
N LYS A 9 2.12 2.02 -8.81
CA LYS A 9 2.94 0.99 -9.49
C LYS A 9 3.39 -0.13 -8.56
N ILE A 10 3.74 0.18 -7.31
CA ILE A 10 4.09 -0.83 -6.31
C ILE A 10 2.90 -1.74 -5.97
N LEU A 11 1.68 -1.18 -5.90
CA LEU A 11 0.46 -1.97 -5.65
C LEU A 11 0.13 -2.91 -6.81
N HIS A 12 0.39 -2.51 -8.05
CA HIS A 12 0.23 -3.38 -9.21
C HIS A 12 1.11 -4.64 -9.15
N GLU A 13 2.30 -4.58 -8.53
CA GLU A 13 3.16 -5.76 -8.32
C GLU A 13 2.60 -6.69 -7.24
N GLY A 14 1.80 -6.16 -6.31
CA GLY A 14 1.09 -6.93 -5.30
C GLY A 14 0.95 -6.23 -3.93
N PRO A 15 0.37 -6.93 -2.94
CA PRO A 15 0.16 -6.40 -1.59
C PRO A 15 1.48 -6.07 -0.88
N VAL A 16 1.62 -4.85 -0.36
CA VAL A 16 2.85 -4.40 0.33
C VAL A 16 2.54 -3.97 1.76
N CYS A 17 3.35 -4.35 2.75
CA CYS A 17 3.17 -3.89 4.13
C CYS A 17 3.57 -2.41 4.28
N ASP A 18 3.16 -1.78 5.37
CA ASP A 18 3.45 -0.36 5.63
C ASP A 18 4.97 -0.10 5.69
N HIS A 19 5.74 -0.99 6.32
CA HIS A 19 7.19 -0.84 6.38
C HIS A 19 7.83 -0.85 4.99
N CYS A 20 7.48 -1.81 4.13
CA CYS A 20 8.05 -1.93 2.79
C CYS A 20 7.59 -0.79 1.87
N MET A 21 6.34 -0.33 1.99
CA MET A 21 5.86 0.87 1.26
C MET A 21 6.68 2.10 1.65
N GLY A 22 6.85 2.37 2.96
CA GLY A 22 7.58 3.55 3.40
C GLY A 22 9.09 3.49 3.19
N ARG A 23 9.68 2.29 3.12
CA ARG A 23 11.11 2.10 2.78
C ARG A 23 11.43 2.62 1.37
N GLN A 24 10.50 2.52 0.43
CA GLN A 24 10.69 3.05 -0.93
C GLN A 24 10.95 4.56 -0.93
N PHE A 25 10.49 5.25 0.11
CA PHE A 25 10.61 6.69 0.29
C PHE A 25 11.49 7.05 1.50
N ALA A 26 12.42 6.17 1.90
CA ALA A 26 13.30 6.33 3.07
C ALA A 26 14.02 7.69 3.15
N LYS A 27 14.32 8.28 1.99
CA LYS A 27 15.07 9.54 1.84
C LYS A 27 14.19 10.79 1.84
N LEU A 28 12.86 10.67 1.96
CA LEU A 28 11.92 11.79 1.95
C LEU A 28 11.35 12.04 3.35
N SER A 29 11.39 13.31 3.80
CA SER A 29 11.02 13.71 5.17
C SER A 29 11.89 13.03 6.26
N THR A 30 11.84 13.53 7.50
CA THR A 30 12.69 13.09 8.62
C THR A 30 11.88 12.86 9.90
N GLY A 31 12.40 12.03 10.81
CA GLY A 31 11.76 11.78 12.12
C GLY A 31 10.62 10.76 12.11
N LEU A 32 10.42 10.06 10.98
CA LEU A 32 9.41 9.01 10.82
C LEU A 32 10.08 7.66 10.55
N SER A 33 9.52 6.60 11.12
CA SER A 33 9.81 5.23 10.72
C SER A 33 9.29 4.94 9.32
N ASN A 34 9.84 3.92 8.67
CA ASN A 34 9.30 3.43 7.40
C ASN A 34 7.83 2.98 7.53
N ARG A 35 7.44 2.42 8.68
CA ARG A 35 6.05 2.02 8.92
C ARG A 35 5.12 3.23 8.90
N GLU A 36 5.43 4.29 9.65
CA GLU A 36 4.63 5.51 9.68
C GLU A 36 4.54 6.16 8.30
N ARG A 37 5.66 6.22 7.57
CA ARG A 37 5.67 6.76 6.21
C ARG A 37 4.78 5.95 5.28
N GLY A 38 4.82 4.62 5.34
CA GLY A 38 3.96 3.77 4.52
C GLY A 38 2.49 3.85 4.89
N GLN A 39 2.16 3.99 6.17
CA GLN A 39 0.80 4.25 6.63
C GLN A 39 0.26 5.56 6.06
N ALA A 40 1.06 6.64 6.08
CA ALA A 40 0.69 7.93 5.52
C ALA A 40 0.45 7.84 4.00
N VAL A 41 1.32 7.14 3.27
CA VAL A 41 1.17 6.90 1.83
C VAL A 41 -0.12 6.12 1.53
N LYS A 42 -0.37 5.01 2.24
CA LYS A 42 -1.59 4.22 2.03
C LYS A 42 -2.86 4.96 2.43
N LEU A 43 -2.81 5.81 3.44
CA LEU A 43 -3.92 6.69 3.80
C LEU A 43 -4.21 7.66 2.65
N ALA A 44 -3.18 8.29 2.07
CA ALA A 44 -3.34 9.18 0.93
C ALA A 44 -3.94 8.45 -0.30
N LEU A 45 -3.49 7.22 -0.58
CA LEU A 45 -4.07 6.39 -1.65
C LEU A 45 -5.53 6.00 -1.37
N ALA A 46 -5.87 5.68 -0.12
CA ALA A 46 -7.25 5.36 0.25
C ALA A 46 -8.16 6.59 0.12
N LEU A 47 -7.69 7.78 0.50
CA LEU A 47 -8.41 9.04 0.31
C LEU A 47 -8.63 9.35 -1.17
N GLU A 48 -7.59 9.20 -1.99
CA GLU A 48 -7.69 9.42 -3.44
C GLU A 48 -8.60 8.39 -4.11
N GLY A 49 -8.50 7.12 -3.71
CA GLY A 49 -9.40 6.06 -4.18
C GLY A 49 -10.85 6.31 -3.82
N ASP A 50 -11.14 6.74 -2.58
CA ASP A 50 -12.50 7.12 -2.17
C ASP A 50 -13.02 8.34 -2.93
N ARG A 51 -12.16 9.33 -3.19
CA ARG A 51 -12.51 10.51 -4.01
C ARG A 51 -12.92 10.07 -5.42
N ILE A 52 -12.09 9.29 -6.11
CA ILE A 52 -12.34 8.78 -7.46
C ILE A 52 -13.60 7.92 -7.48
N TYR A 53 -13.75 7.01 -6.51
CA TYR A 53 -14.93 6.16 -6.42
C TYR A 53 -16.22 6.97 -6.30
N LYS A 54 -16.22 8.04 -5.49
CA LYS A 54 -17.39 8.92 -5.33
C LYS A 54 -17.67 9.82 -6.53
N SER A 55 -16.65 10.30 -7.24
CA SER A 55 -16.83 11.22 -8.36
C SER A 55 -17.07 10.53 -9.69
N GLU A 56 -16.43 9.38 -9.91
CA GLU A 56 -16.31 8.71 -11.21
C GLU A 56 -16.86 7.28 -11.18
N ASN A 57 -17.25 6.77 -10.01
CA ASN A 57 -17.71 5.39 -9.81
C ASN A 57 -16.66 4.35 -10.24
N ASP A 58 -15.38 4.70 -10.13
CA ASP A 58 -14.25 3.83 -10.37
C ASP A 58 -13.61 3.41 -9.04
N ASP A 59 -13.65 2.11 -8.75
CA ASP A 59 -13.13 1.50 -7.53
C ASP A 59 -11.78 0.79 -7.72
N SER A 60 -11.15 0.93 -8.88
CA SER A 60 -9.93 0.19 -9.27
C SER A 60 -8.80 0.38 -8.28
N LEU A 61 -8.49 1.63 -7.90
CA LEU A 61 -7.44 1.92 -6.92
C LEU A 61 -7.75 1.33 -5.54
N LEU A 62 -9.02 1.37 -5.11
CA LEU A 62 -9.42 0.80 -3.83
C LEU A 62 -9.30 -0.72 -3.85
N LYS A 63 -9.65 -1.39 -4.96
CA LYS A 63 -9.51 -2.83 -5.13
C LYS A 63 -8.06 -3.28 -5.08
N GLU A 64 -7.15 -2.54 -5.70
CA GLU A 64 -5.72 -2.85 -5.65
C GLU A 64 -5.12 -2.61 -4.26
N LEU A 65 -5.61 -1.61 -3.53
CA LEU A 65 -5.12 -1.28 -2.20
C LEU A 65 -5.71 -2.21 -1.12
N ALA A 66 -6.92 -2.73 -1.32
CA ALA A 66 -7.68 -3.53 -0.36
C ALA A 66 -6.92 -4.74 0.24
N PRO A 67 -6.14 -5.52 -0.54
CA PRO A 67 -5.30 -6.60 -0.02
C PRO A 67 -4.36 -6.19 1.12
N CYS A 68 -3.93 -4.93 1.18
CA CYS A 68 -2.97 -4.46 2.19
C CYS A 68 -3.44 -3.23 2.98
N SER A 69 -4.74 -2.90 2.93
CA SER A 69 -5.31 -1.74 3.60
C SER A 69 -6.73 -1.98 4.10
N ALA A 70 -6.89 -1.98 5.42
CA ALA A 70 -8.21 -2.04 6.05
C ALA A 70 -9.09 -0.82 5.70
N LEU A 71 -8.49 0.33 5.41
CA LEU A 71 -9.22 1.55 5.02
C LEU A 71 -9.92 1.36 3.68
N ALA A 72 -9.20 0.83 2.68
CA ALA A 72 -9.77 0.55 1.37
C ALA A 72 -10.88 -0.51 1.45
N ARG A 73 -10.67 -1.59 2.23
CA ARG A 73 -11.72 -2.60 2.48
C ARG A 73 -12.96 -2.00 3.11
N LYS A 74 -12.80 -1.12 4.09
CA LYS A 74 -13.92 -0.42 4.74
C LYS A 74 -14.69 0.48 3.77
N THR A 75 -14.01 1.20 2.88
CA THR A 75 -14.66 2.00 1.83
C THR A 75 -15.47 1.12 0.88
N LEU A 76 -14.90 -0.02 0.46
CA LEU A 76 -15.56 -0.99 -0.42
C LEU A 76 -16.61 -1.86 0.27
N ARG A 77 -16.72 -1.79 1.60
CA ARG A 77 -17.61 -2.64 2.43
C ARG A 77 -17.35 -4.14 2.25
N ILE A 78 -16.09 -4.52 2.15
CA ILE A 78 -15.66 -5.92 2.09
C ILE A 78 -14.94 -6.32 3.38
N GLU A 79 -15.08 -7.58 3.76
CA GLU A 79 -14.37 -8.16 4.91
C GLU A 79 -13.02 -8.75 4.48
N GLY A 80 -12.14 -8.97 5.45
CA GLY A 80 -10.85 -9.62 5.23
C GLY A 80 -9.70 -8.99 6.02
N GLU A 81 -8.58 -9.68 5.99
CA GLU A 81 -7.33 -9.27 6.63
C GLU A 81 -6.30 -8.82 5.58
N ASN A 82 -5.16 -8.31 6.04
CA ASN A 82 -4.10 -7.96 5.11
C ASN A 82 -3.42 -9.23 4.59
N GLU A 83 -3.29 -9.33 3.27
CA GLU A 83 -2.49 -10.35 2.61
C GLU A 83 -1.00 -10.16 2.92
N GLN A 84 -0.24 -11.24 2.71
CA GLN A 84 1.20 -11.24 2.93
C GLN A 84 1.90 -10.27 1.98
N CYS A 85 2.90 -9.56 2.51
CA CYS A 85 3.65 -8.60 1.73
C CYS A 85 4.56 -9.32 0.73
N TRP A 86 4.37 -9.11 -0.57
CA TRP A 86 5.16 -9.76 -1.62
C TRP A 86 6.66 -9.50 -1.45
N VAL A 87 7.03 -8.27 -1.08
CA VAL A 87 8.43 -7.89 -0.79
C VAL A 87 8.99 -8.69 0.38
N CYS A 88 8.25 -8.81 1.49
CA CYS A 88 8.73 -9.54 2.66
C CYS A 88 8.89 -11.04 2.37
N LEU A 89 8.00 -11.61 1.55
CA LEU A 89 8.06 -13.04 1.19
C LEU A 89 9.32 -13.38 0.41
N LEU A 90 9.72 -12.52 -0.53
CA LEU A 90 10.97 -12.67 -1.28
C LEU A 90 12.19 -12.66 -0.35
N TYR A 91 12.17 -11.85 0.72
CA TYR A 91 13.27 -11.84 1.70
C TYR A 91 13.28 -13.06 2.62
N THR A 92 12.19 -13.81 2.75
CA THR A 92 12.14 -15.02 3.57
C THR A 92 12.53 -16.29 2.82
N SER A 93 12.46 -16.30 1.48
CA SER A 93 12.97 -17.43 0.67
C SER A 93 14.49 -17.44 0.59
N ASP A 94 15.13 -16.27 0.62
CA ASP A 94 16.59 -16.15 0.51
C ASP A 94 17.34 -16.50 1.80
N ALA A 95 16.63 -16.72 2.92
CA ALA A 95 17.20 -17.11 4.21
C ALA A 95 17.23 -18.63 4.45
N ALA A 96 16.82 -19.43 3.45
CA ALA A 96 16.80 -20.90 3.53
C ALA A 96 17.94 -21.58 2.76
N ASP A 97 18.84 -20.81 2.13
CA ASP A 97 19.97 -21.29 1.32
C ASP A 97 21.34 -20.93 1.93
N GLU A 98 21.49 -21.00 3.26
CA GLU A 98 22.79 -21.08 3.97
C GLU A 98 22.85 -22.27 4.94
#